data_AF-A0A1E3Q573-F1
#
_entry.id   AF-A0A1E3Q573-F1
#
_cell.length_a   1.000
_cell.length_b   1.000
_cell.length_c   1.000
_cell.angle_alpha   90.00
_cell.angle_beta   90.00
_cell.angle_gamma   90.00
#
_symmetry.space_group_name_H-M   'P 1'
#
loop_
_entity.id
_entity.type
_entity.pdbx_description
1 polymer ?
#
loop_
_entity_poly.entity_id
_entity_poly.type
_entity_poly.pdbx_seq_one_letter_code
_entity_poly.pdbx_strand_id
1 'polypeptide(L)'
;MTAISSLSPPFRRVVALVVIVVFVGTLIYFRDLSASTLYKGLDPPNHSKAAQLSAKDLLKSPVSKNYEFVPKLIHQSWSTPELPSKFETWSRSCREQNPDWQWVLWTDEDNLNLVKQYFPWFLEYYQKLPGEIYRADLVRNMYMYLYGGMYADLDIECLRPANELFETYNITTVPYKSTYDGSHHRTSNTQQERKAFFGRMGTNDTFDHSIPNAWMASTPGHPFFLLSLDSVIEKLKGEIPGKITAEHLTGPIALRRYINLYLKKYKDSDELDQRMNKNPIVDVFGPQDSMKHSVEVLPWWNVFPYSWDRDGLAFKEICSVNSEQYDRERCKLNIATDHWGSYFITYWSHSWSRSGHNENNMKNIAD
;
A
#
# COMPACT_ATOMS: atom_id res chain seq x y z
N MET A 1 -42.45 34.21 32.68
CA MET A 1 -43.51 33.61 31.84
C MET A 1 -44.71 34.54 31.57
N THR A 2 -44.63 35.85 31.84
CA THR A 2 -45.78 36.78 31.73
C THR A 2 -45.73 37.75 30.53
N ALA A 3 -44.72 37.68 29.66
CA ALA A 3 -44.55 38.62 28.52
C ALA A 3 -44.96 38.06 27.14
N ILE A 4 -45.09 36.73 26.98
CA ILE A 4 -45.36 36.09 25.68
C ILE A 4 -46.88 36.01 25.39
N SER A 5 -47.71 36.02 26.44
CA SER A 5 -49.17 35.92 26.37
C SER A 5 -49.87 37.20 25.92
N SER A 6 -49.16 38.32 25.74
CA SER A 6 -49.68 39.60 25.23
C SER A 6 -49.44 39.84 23.74
N LEU A 7 -48.65 38.97 23.07
CA LEU A 7 -48.30 39.12 21.66
C LEU A 7 -49.43 38.65 20.74
N SER A 8 -49.53 39.22 19.53
CA SER A 8 -50.51 38.79 18.53
C SER A 8 -50.19 37.38 17.99
N PRO A 9 -51.20 36.61 17.53
CA PRO A 9 -51.01 35.23 17.05
C PRO A 9 -49.89 35.02 16.01
N PRO A 10 -49.71 35.88 14.98
CA PRO A 10 -48.61 35.70 14.03
C PRO A 10 -47.25 35.94 14.68
N PHE A 11 -47.16 36.89 15.61
CA PHE A 11 -45.91 37.22 16.30
C PHE A 11 -45.47 36.09 17.26
N ARG A 12 -46.43 35.41 17.91
CA ARG A 12 -46.14 34.22 18.74
C ARG A 12 -45.54 33.08 17.92
N ARG A 13 -46.01 32.87 16.69
CA ARG A 13 -45.47 31.82 15.80
C ARG A 13 -44.03 32.11 15.38
N VAL A 14 -43.73 33.37 15.08
CA VAL A 14 -42.36 33.80 14.75
C VAL A 14 -41.43 33.65 15.95
N VAL A 15 -41.86 34.09 17.13
CA VAL A 15 -41.07 33.94 18.37
C VAL A 15 -40.83 32.45 18.70
N ALA A 16 -41.85 31.59 18.55
CA ALA A 16 -41.69 30.15 18.76
C ALA A 16 -40.69 29.52 17.77
N LEU A 17 -40.75 29.89 16.49
CA LEU A 17 -39.80 29.42 15.47
C LEU A 17 -38.36 29.86 15.77
N VAL A 18 -38.16 31.12 16.16
CA VAL A 18 -36.84 31.63 16.53
C VAL A 18 -36.28 30.91 17.76
N VAL A 19 -37.11 30.68 18.78
CA VAL A 19 -36.69 29.91 19.97
C VAL A 19 -36.31 28.49 19.60
N ILE A 20 -37.07 27.82 18.71
CA ILE A 20 -36.74 26.47 18.24
C ILE A 20 -35.42 26.46 17.47
N VAL A 21 -35.22 27.39 16.54
CA VAL A 21 -33.99 27.47 15.74
C VAL A 21 -32.77 27.75 16.63
N VAL A 22 -32.90 28.68 17.58
CA VAL A 22 -31.82 28.96 18.55
C VAL A 22 -31.55 27.74 19.42
N PHE A 23 -32.59 27.06 19.93
CA PHE A 23 -32.43 25.89 20.78
C PHE A 23 -31.77 24.72 20.04
N VAL A 24 -32.21 24.41 18.82
CA VAL A 24 -31.62 23.37 17.96
C VAL A 24 -30.18 23.75 17.57
N GLY A 25 -29.93 25.02 17.23
CA GLY A 25 -28.59 25.52 16.93
C GLY A 25 -27.64 25.39 18.13
N THR A 26 -28.10 25.72 19.34
CA THR A 26 -27.32 25.51 20.56
C THR A 26 -27.10 24.03 20.85
N LEU A 27 -28.08 23.15 20.65
CA LEU A 27 -27.91 21.71 20.84
C LEU A 27 -26.87 21.10 19.88
N ILE A 28 -26.89 21.52 18.61
CA ILE A 28 -25.89 21.10 17.62
C ILE A 28 -24.51 21.65 18.01
N TYR A 29 -24.43 22.94 18.37
CA TYR A 29 -23.19 23.56 18.82
C TYR A 29 -22.61 22.87 20.06
N PHE A 30 -23.43 22.55 21.07
CA PHE A 30 -22.98 21.84 22.27
C PHE A 30 -22.65 20.37 22.00
N ARG A 31 -23.28 19.71 21.03
CA ARG A 31 -22.90 18.36 20.57
C ARG A 31 -21.54 18.37 19.87
N ASP A 32 -21.29 19.35 19.02
CA ASP A 32 -20.03 19.46 18.28
C ASP A 32 -18.90 19.98 19.20
N LEU A 33 -19.23 20.82 20.19
CA LEU A 33 -18.30 21.24 21.25
C LEU A 33 -17.97 20.09 22.21
N SER A 34 -18.95 19.26 22.59
CA SER A 34 -18.69 18.08 23.42
C SER A 34 -17.91 17.02 22.65
N ALA A 35 -18.21 16.79 21.37
CA ALA A 35 -17.42 15.93 20.50
C ALA A 35 -15.98 16.45 20.39
N SER A 36 -15.78 17.73 20.05
CA SER A 36 -14.42 18.30 19.92
C SER A 36 -13.64 18.33 21.24
N THR A 37 -14.32 18.40 22.38
CA THR A 37 -13.66 18.33 23.71
C THR A 37 -13.36 16.88 24.11
N LEU A 38 -14.22 15.91 23.75
CA LEU A 38 -13.97 14.48 23.96
C LEU A 38 -12.83 13.96 23.07
N TYR A 39 -12.69 14.50 21.84
CA TYR A 39 -11.63 14.14 20.89
C TYR A 39 -10.28 14.81 21.18
N LYS A 40 -10.24 15.90 21.96
CA LYS A 40 -9.00 16.63 22.30
C LYS A 40 -8.31 16.13 23.58
N GLY A 41 -8.85 15.12 24.26
CA GLY A 41 -8.40 14.67 25.59
C GLY A 41 -8.10 13.18 25.75
N LEU A 42 -8.10 12.41 24.66
CA LEU A 42 -7.65 11.02 24.67
C LEU A 42 -6.40 10.92 23.80
N ASP A 43 -5.24 11.15 24.40
CA ASP A 43 -4.03 10.52 23.88
C ASP A 43 -4.32 9.00 23.84
N PRO A 44 -4.18 8.34 22.68
CA PRO A 44 -4.41 6.91 22.60
C PRO A 44 -3.54 6.19 23.64
N PRO A 45 -4.05 5.16 24.34
CA PRO A 45 -3.25 4.40 25.29
C PRO A 45 -2.05 3.83 24.53
N ASN A 46 -0.82 4.16 24.96
CA ASN A 46 0.48 3.73 24.42
C ASN A 46 0.40 2.47 23.54
N HIS A 47 -0.03 2.64 22.28
CA HIS A 47 -0.28 1.50 21.40
C HIS A 47 1.10 1.04 20.96
N SER A 48 1.45 -0.22 21.25
CA SER A 48 2.64 -0.80 20.65
C SER A 48 2.53 -0.66 19.14
N LYS A 49 3.63 -0.32 18.47
CA LYS A 49 3.70 -0.22 17.02
C LYS A 49 4.68 -1.25 16.50
N ALA A 50 4.53 -1.66 15.23
CA ALA A 50 5.45 -2.57 14.57
C ALA A 50 6.91 -2.17 14.82
N ALA A 51 7.72 -3.12 15.27
CA ALA A 51 9.11 -2.87 15.60
C ALA A 51 9.93 -2.61 14.32
N GLN A 52 10.81 -1.61 14.34
CA GLN A 52 11.69 -1.37 13.20
C GLN A 52 12.72 -2.51 13.07
N LEU A 53 12.82 -3.07 11.88
CA LEU A 53 13.90 -3.94 11.45
C LEU A 53 14.69 -3.18 10.39
N SER A 54 15.99 -2.96 10.61
CA SER A 54 16.80 -2.25 9.62
C SER A 54 16.92 -3.08 8.33
N ALA A 55 16.96 -2.42 7.17
CA ALA A 55 17.18 -3.11 5.89
C ALA A 55 18.49 -3.93 5.93
N LYS A 56 19.55 -3.40 6.57
CA LYS A 56 20.81 -4.09 6.79
C LYS A 56 20.67 -5.39 7.59
N ASP A 57 19.83 -5.43 8.62
CA ASP A 57 19.61 -6.64 9.41
C ASP A 57 18.71 -7.64 8.69
N LEU A 58 17.74 -7.14 7.91
CA LEU A 58 16.93 -7.98 7.02
C LEU A 58 17.80 -8.64 5.93
N LEU A 59 18.73 -7.91 5.31
CA LEU A 59 19.68 -8.45 4.32
C LEU A 59 20.59 -9.55 4.89
N LYS A 60 20.84 -9.55 6.20
CA LYS A 60 21.60 -10.62 6.88
C LYS A 60 20.74 -11.78 7.34
N SER A 61 19.42 -11.63 7.30
CA SER A 61 18.50 -12.66 7.76
C SER A 61 18.50 -13.84 6.77
N PRO A 62 18.34 -15.08 7.25
CA PRO A 62 18.16 -16.22 6.38
C PRO A 62 16.95 -16.02 5.46
N VAL A 63 17.06 -16.54 4.24
CA VAL A 63 15.94 -16.57 3.30
C VAL A 63 14.86 -17.49 3.85
N SER A 64 13.60 -17.13 3.60
CA SER A 64 12.45 -17.95 3.99
C SER A 64 12.58 -19.37 3.46
N LYS A 65 12.20 -20.34 4.30
CA LYS A 65 12.00 -21.75 3.92
C LYS A 65 10.52 -22.12 3.88
N ASN A 66 9.64 -21.16 4.16
CA ASN A 66 8.20 -21.33 4.15
C ASN A 66 7.56 -20.35 3.16
N TYR A 67 6.93 -20.91 2.13
CA TYR A 67 6.41 -20.19 0.98
C TYR A 67 4.88 -20.08 0.98
N GLU A 68 4.23 -20.60 2.02
CA GLU A 68 2.77 -20.69 2.14
C GLU A 68 2.19 -19.55 2.99
N PHE A 69 3.02 -18.93 3.84
CA PHE A 69 2.59 -17.89 4.76
C PHE A 69 3.05 -16.51 4.30
N VAL A 70 2.23 -15.50 4.57
CA VAL A 70 2.62 -14.10 4.42
C VAL A 70 3.38 -13.68 5.69
N PRO A 71 4.66 -13.31 5.59
CA PRO A 71 5.42 -12.86 6.75
C PRO A 71 4.88 -11.53 7.27
N LYS A 72 4.81 -11.37 8.60
CA LYS A 72 4.41 -10.13 9.27
C LYS A 72 5.51 -9.07 9.16
N LEU A 73 5.72 -8.60 7.94
CA LEU A 73 6.77 -7.66 7.55
C LEU A 73 6.17 -6.58 6.65
N ILE A 74 6.32 -5.33 7.06
CA ILE A 74 5.91 -4.14 6.32
C ILE A 74 7.14 -3.54 5.64
N HIS A 75 7.08 -3.35 4.33
CA HIS A 75 8.09 -2.68 3.55
C HIS A 75 7.58 -1.32 3.08
N GLN A 76 8.34 -0.27 3.36
CA GLN A 76 8.15 1.05 2.76
C GLN A 76 9.50 1.54 2.24
N SER A 77 9.51 2.47 1.29
CA SER A 77 10.75 2.97 0.70
C SER A 77 10.76 4.49 0.63
N TRP A 78 11.92 5.07 0.91
CA TRP A 78 12.20 6.48 0.74
C TRP A 78 13.64 6.69 0.30
N SER A 79 14.00 7.86 -0.21
CA SER A 79 15.39 8.13 -0.61
C SER A 79 16.35 8.15 0.58
N THR A 80 15.87 8.55 1.76
CA THR A 80 16.67 8.72 2.98
C THR A 80 15.98 8.09 4.21
N PRO A 81 16.70 7.89 5.33
CA PRO A 81 16.10 7.37 6.57
C PRO A 81 15.07 8.32 7.20
N GLU A 82 15.18 9.62 6.97
CA GLU A 82 14.31 10.64 7.54
C GLU A 82 13.06 10.86 6.68
N LEU A 83 11.90 10.56 7.25
CA LEU A 83 10.61 10.75 6.58
C LEU A 83 10.06 12.17 6.76
N PRO A 84 9.46 12.77 5.71
CA PRO A 84 8.60 13.94 5.84
C PRO A 84 7.47 13.72 6.87
N SER A 85 7.01 14.79 7.53
CA SER A 85 6.03 14.75 8.63
C SER A 85 4.76 13.93 8.31
N LYS A 86 4.16 14.16 7.13
CA LYS A 86 2.95 13.42 6.72
C LYS A 86 3.25 11.95 6.40
N PHE A 87 4.39 11.66 5.78
CA PHE A 87 4.83 10.29 5.50
C PHE A 87 5.08 9.51 6.79
N GLU A 88 5.73 10.13 7.78
CA GLU A 88 5.90 9.53 9.10
C GLU A 88 4.55 9.30 9.80
N THR A 89 3.58 10.21 9.63
CA THR A 89 2.22 10.05 10.17
C THR A 89 1.48 8.86 9.55
N TRP A 90 1.47 8.75 8.23
CA TRP A 90 0.82 7.63 7.54
C TRP A 90 1.56 6.31 7.77
N SER A 91 2.89 6.31 7.71
CA SER A 91 3.73 5.17 8.11
C SER A 91 3.45 4.72 9.56
N ARG A 92 3.29 5.66 10.50
CA ARG A 92 2.92 5.37 11.88
C ARG A 92 1.57 4.66 11.97
N SER A 93 0.55 5.12 11.23
CA SER A 93 -0.75 4.44 11.21
C SER A 93 -0.62 2.97 10.82
N CYS A 94 0.22 2.66 9.83
CA CYS A 94 0.48 1.28 9.42
C CYS A 94 1.18 0.44 10.48
N ARG A 95 2.12 1.03 11.22
CA ARG A 95 2.80 0.35 12.32
C ARG A 95 1.88 0.13 13.52
N GLU A 96 0.99 1.07 13.81
CA GLU A 96 0.02 0.98 14.91
C GLU A 96 -1.10 -0.02 14.64
N GLN A 97 -1.57 -0.11 13.39
CA GLN A 97 -2.56 -1.13 12.99
C GLN A 97 -1.98 -2.54 12.93
N ASN A 98 -0.66 -2.68 12.91
CA ASN A 98 0.04 -3.96 12.76
C ASN A 98 1.13 -4.12 13.84
N PRO A 99 0.75 -4.06 15.13
CA PRO A 99 1.70 -3.91 16.25
C PRO A 99 2.65 -5.10 16.42
N ASP A 100 2.24 -6.29 16.01
CA ASP A 100 3.01 -7.53 16.08
C ASP A 100 3.82 -7.83 14.80
N TRP A 101 3.88 -6.87 13.88
CA TRP A 101 4.67 -6.95 12.66
C TRP A 101 6.04 -6.28 12.87
N GLN A 102 6.93 -6.47 11.90
CA GLN A 102 8.14 -5.68 11.76
C GLN A 102 8.01 -4.69 10.61
N TRP A 103 8.66 -3.53 10.72
CA TRP A 103 8.64 -2.49 9.71
C TRP A 103 10.06 -2.19 9.20
N VAL A 104 10.20 -2.13 7.88
CA VAL A 104 11.45 -1.88 7.17
C VAL A 104 11.27 -0.67 6.27
N LEU A 105 12.10 0.34 6.49
CA LEU A 105 12.28 1.46 5.56
C LEU A 105 13.51 1.19 4.70
N TRP A 106 13.32 1.13 3.39
CA TRP A 106 14.37 0.91 2.41
C TRP A 106 14.82 2.23 1.79
N THR A 107 16.11 2.56 1.95
CA THR A 107 16.76 3.70 1.28
C THR A 107 17.24 3.36 -0.13
N ASP A 108 17.58 4.36 -0.94
CA ASP A 108 18.21 4.13 -2.25
C ASP A 108 19.53 3.34 -2.13
N GLU A 109 20.27 3.55 -1.04
CA GLU A 109 21.48 2.77 -0.74
C GLU A 109 21.14 1.31 -0.40
N ASP A 110 20.10 1.08 0.42
CA ASP A 110 19.65 -0.27 0.76
C ASP A 110 19.16 -1.02 -0.49
N ASN A 111 18.48 -0.32 -1.40
CA ASN A 111 18.01 -0.86 -2.69
C ASN A 111 19.18 -1.35 -3.53
N LEU A 112 20.24 -0.55 -3.64
CA LEU A 112 21.46 -0.93 -4.34
C LEU A 112 22.13 -2.13 -3.66
N ASN A 113 22.17 -2.17 -2.33
CA ASN A 113 22.78 -3.26 -1.58
C ASN A 113 22.00 -4.58 -1.73
N LEU A 114 20.67 -4.54 -1.74
CA LEU A 114 19.81 -5.68 -2.05
C LEU A 114 20.14 -6.26 -3.44
N VAL A 115 20.22 -5.40 -4.46
CA VAL A 115 20.55 -5.83 -5.83
C VAL A 115 21.94 -6.43 -5.90
N LYS A 116 22.95 -5.80 -5.29
CA LYS A 116 24.33 -6.34 -5.25
C LYS A 116 24.39 -7.72 -4.59
N GLN A 117 23.65 -7.91 -3.50
CA GLN A 117 23.71 -9.14 -2.72
C GLN A 117 22.95 -10.29 -3.38
N TYR A 118 21.70 -10.07 -3.80
CA TYR A 118 20.82 -11.15 -4.27
C TYR A 118 20.69 -11.20 -5.79
N PHE A 119 20.85 -10.08 -6.48
CA PHE A 119 20.67 -9.99 -7.94
C PHE A 119 21.95 -9.47 -8.65
N PRO A 120 23.16 -9.97 -8.34
CA PRO A 120 24.40 -9.43 -8.93
C PRO A 120 24.43 -9.55 -10.46
N TRP A 121 23.80 -10.59 -11.01
CA TRP A 121 23.63 -10.82 -12.44
C TRP A 121 22.71 -9.77 -13.13
N PHE A 122 21.90 -9.05 -12.35
CA PHE A 122 20.98 -8.01 -12.82
C PHE A 122 21.52 -6.59 -12.60
N LEU A 123 22.61 -6.42 -11.84
CA LEU A 123 23.11 -5.12 -11.39
C LEU A 123 23.34 -4.13 -12.53
N GLU A 124 23.86 -4.59 -13.67
CA GLU A 124 24.08 -3.73 -14.84
C GLU A 124 22.77 -3.16 -15.40
N TYR A 125 21.71 -3.97 -15.47
CA TYR A 125 20.39 -3.52 -15.91
C TYR A 125 19.80 -2.51 -14.94
N TYR A 126 19.93 -2.78 -13.63
CA TYR A 126 19.48 -1.87 -12.57
C TYR A 126 20.17 -0.49 -12.66
N GLN A 127 21.49 -0.47 -12.88
CA GLN A 127 22.25 0.77 -13.02
C GLN A 127 21.89 1.55 -14.29
N LYS A 128 21.54 0.87 -15.38
CA LYS A 128 21.08 1.48 -16.64
C LYS A 128 19.70 2.11 -16.57
N LEU A 129 18.92 1.88 -15.51
CA LEU A 129 17.60 2.49 -15.38
C LEU A 129 17.69 4.03 -15.35
N PRO A 130 16.76 4.76 -15.99
CA PRO A 130 16.91 6.21 -16.20
C PRO A 130 16.88 7.10 -14.95
N GLY A 131 16.42 6.60 -13.80
CA GLY A 131 16.34 7.37 -12.56
C GLY A 131 15.80 6.56 -11.38
N GLU A 132 15.84 7.14 -10.18
CA GLU A 132 15.52 6.43 -8.93
C GLU A 132 14.08 5.93 -8.87
N ILE A 133 13.11 6.66 -9.42
CA ILE A 133 11.72 6.19 -9.47
C ILE A 133 11.57 4.85 -10.21
N TYR A 134 12.36 4.63 -11.28
CA TYR A 134 12.37 3.35 -11.99
C TYR A 134 12.94 2.23 -11.10
N ARG A 135 13.98 2.57 -10.34
CA ARG A 135 14.65 1.63 -9.42
C ARG A 135 13.72 1.28 -8.27
N ALA A 136 13.09 2.25 -7.63
CA ALA A 136 12.12 2.08 -6.54
C ALA A 136 10.90 1.25 -6.98
N ASP A 137 10.37 1.52 -8.18
CA ASP A 137 9.30 0.71 -8.79
C ASP A 137 9.70 -0.74 -9.05
N LEU A 138 10.97 -0.98 -9.40
CA LEU A 138 11.46 -2.33 -9.64
C LEU A 138 11.72 -3.09 -8.34
N VAL A 139 12.45 -2.51 -7.38
CA VAL A 139 12.93 -3.23 -6.18
C VAL A 139 11.82 -3.65 -5.24
N ARG A 140 10.66 -2.99 -5.25
CA ARG A 140 9.50 -3.47 -4.48
C ARG A 140 9.06 -4.88 -4.89
N ASN A 141 9.24 -5.26 -6.16
CA ASN A 141 9.04 -6.65 -6.61
C ASN A 141 10.10 -7.59 -6.02
N MET A 142 11.34 -7.13 -5.86
CA MET A 142 12.41 -7.92 -5.25
C MET A 142 12.16 -8.16 -3.75
N TYR A 143 11.58 -7.19 -3.02
CA TYR A 143 11.16 -7.40 -1.63
C TYR A 143 10.11 -8.51 -1.54
N MET A 144 9.06 -8.41 -2.36
CA MET A 144 7.99 -9.40 -2.38
C MET A 144 8.50 -10.79 -2.77
N TYR A 145 9.41 -10.87 -3.73
CA TYR A 145 10.04 -12.14 -4.09
C TYR A 145 10.89 -12.72 -2.95
N LEU A 146 11.80 -11.94 -2.36
CA LEU A 146 12.76 -12.44 -1.36
C LEU A 146 12.14 -12.67 0.02
N TYR A 147 11.31 -11.74 0.47
CA TYR A 147 10.85 -11.67 1.85
C TYR A 147 9.33 -11.83 1.98
N GLY A 148 8.57 -11.68 0.90
CA GLY A 148 7.12 -11.60 0.97
C GLY A 148 6.66 -10.40 1.80
N GLY A 149 5.56 -10.58 2.53
CA GLY A 149 5.01 -9.57 3.43
C GLY A 149 4.13 -8.59 2.69
N MET A 150 4.11 -7.33 3.15
CA MET A 150 3.30 -6.27 2.57
C MET A 150 4.17 -5.05 2.28
N TYR A 151 4.17 -4.60 1.03
CA TYR A 151 4.68 -3.30 0.63
C TYR A 151 3.55 -2.27 0.55
N ALA A 152 3.80 -1.07 1.07
CA ALA A 152 2.90 0.07 0.95
C ALA A 152 3.71 1.37 0.76
N ASP A 153 3.35 2.21 -0.21
CA ASP A 153 3.91 3.55 -0.37
C ASP A 153 3.67 4.40 0.89
N LEU A 154 4.49 5.43 1.09
CA LEU A 154 4.46 6.25 2.30
C LEU A 154 3.26 7.20 2.39
N ASP A 155 2.51 7.37 1.31
CA ASP A 155 1.25 8.10 1.30
C ASP A 155 0.01 7.22 1.49
N ILE A 156 0.22 5.97 1.95
CA ILE A 156 -0.82 5.05 2.37
C ILE A 156 -1.00 5.10 3.89
N GLU A 157 -2.23 5.36 4.31
CA GLU A 157 -2.70 5.16 5.68
C GLU A 157 -3.34 3.77 5.82
N CYS A 158 -3.01 3.10 6.92
CA CYS A 158 -3.65 1.86 7.30
C CYS A 158 -4.79 2.14 8.27
N LEU A 159 -5.96 1.64 7.94
CA LEU A 159 -7.21 1.83 8.70
C LEU A 159 -7.54 0.63 9.58
N ARG A 160 -7.03 -0.55 9.22
CA ARG A 160 -7.28 -1.83 9.90
C ARG A 160 -6.05 -2.73 9.88
N PRO A 161 -5.98 -3.74 10.76
CA PRO A 161 -4.91 -4.74 10.72
C PRO A 161 -4.87 -5.48 9.37
N ALA A 162 -3.67 -5.65 8.82
CA ALA A 162 -3.51 -6.31 7.51
C ALA A 162 -3.76 -7.83 7.59
N ASN A 163 -3.57 -8.46 8.76
CA ASN A 163 -3.87 -9.89 8.93
C ASN A 163 -5.34 -10.21 8.68
N GLU A 164 -6.26 -9.33 9.09
CA GLU A 164 -7.70 -9.50 8.84
C GLU A 164 -8.00 -9.58 7.32
N LEU A 165 -7.27 -8.81 6.49
CA LEU A 165 -7.37 -8.91 5.04
C LEU A 165 -6.88 -10.27 4.53
N PHE A 166 -5.72 -10.75 4.98
CA PHE A 166 -5.18 -12.03 4.50
C PHE A 166 -6.04 -13.23 4.95
N GLU A 167 -6.67 -13.14 6.12
CA GLU A 167 -7.61 -14.13 6.63
C GLU A 167 -8.83 -14.29 5.69
N THR A 168 -9.33 -13.21 5.06
CA THR A 168 -10.44 -13.33 4.09
C THR A 168 -10.08 -14.13 2.83
N TYR A 169 -8.79 -14.35 2.58
CA TYR A 169 -8.26 -15.14 1.46
C TYR A 169 -7.66 -16.49 1.89
N ASN A 170 -7.97 -16.92 3.13
CA ASN A 170 -7.47 -18.15 3.76
C ASN A 170 -5.93 -18.22 3.80
N ILE A 171 -5.25 -17.08 3.99
CA ILE A 171 -3.81 -17.03 4.15
C ILE A 171 -3.45 -16.68 5.59
N THR A 172 -2.61 -17.53 6.19
CA THR A 172 -2.08 -17.30 7.52
C THR A 172 -0.89 -16.36 7.46
N THR A 173 -0.85 -15.40 8.37
CA THR A 173 0.33 -14.54 8.59
C THR A 173 1.17 -15.07 9.74
N VAL A 174 2.50 -15.01 9.61
CA VAL A 174 3.42 -15.52 10.64
C VAL A 174 4.52 -14.51 10.94
N PRO A 175 5.08 -14.46 12.17
CA PRO A 175 6.27 -13.65 12.45
C PRO A 175 7.37 -13.92 11.41
N TYR A 176 8.08 -12.89 10.95
CA TYR A 176 9.09 -13.05 9.89
C TYR A 176 10.15 -14.11 10.23
N LYS A 177 10.61 -14.16 11.48
CA LYS A 177 11.56 -15.17 11.95
C LYS A 177 11.07 -16.61 11.78
N SER A 178 9.76 -16.83 11.96
CA SER A 178 9.12 -18.14 11.82
C SER A 178 9.18 -18.71 10.41
N THR A 179 9.51 -17.88 9.42
CA THR A 179 9.59 -18.28 8.02
C THR A 179 10.85 -19.08 7.70
N TYR A 180 11.90 -18.98 8.52
CA TYR A 180 13.19 -19.66 8.28
C TYR A 180 13.74 -20.44 9.47
N ASP A 181 13.21 -20.24 10.69
CA ASP A 181 13.69 -20.94 11.90
C ASP A 181 13.00 -22.29 12.14
N GLY A 182 11.98 -22.63 11.35
CA GLY A 182 11.23 -23.88 11.44
C GLY A 182 10.23 -23.94 12.61
N SER A 183 10.01 -22.85 13.35
CA SER A 183 9.08 -22.82 14.50
C SER A 183 7.60 -22.94 14.11
N HIS A 184 7.25 -22.60 12.87
CA HIS A 184 5.89 -22.75 12.35
C HIS A 184 5.82 -23.94 11.40
N HIS A 185 5.29 -25.04 11.93
CA HIS A 185 5.00 -26.24 11.18
C HIS A 185 3.53 -26.26 10.72
N ARG A 186 3.31 -26.85 9.55
CA ARG A 186 1.99 -27.02 8.95
C ARG A 186 1.10 -27.87 9.85
N THR A 187 -0.14 -27.46 10.08
CA THR A 187 -1.13 -28.21 10.87
C THR A 187 -2.16 -28.95 10.00
N SER A 188 -2.22 -28.68 8.68
CA SER A 188 -3.26 -29.23 7.79
C SER A 188 -2.69 -29.89 6.52
N ASN A 189 -3.52 -30.67 5.81
CA ASN A 189 -3.21 -31.29 4.51
C ASN A 189 -3.49 -30.40 3.29
N THR A 190 -3.59 -29.07 3.45
CA THR A 190 -3.86 -28.17 2.32
C THR A 190 -2.70 -28.14 1.33
N GLN A 191 -3.04 -28.06 0.05
CA GLN A 191 -2.08 -27.95 -1.05
C GLN A 191 -1.25 -26.67 -0.88
N GLN A 192 0.07 -26.80 -1.03
CA GLN A 192 1.00 -25.68 -0.92
C GLN A 192 0.75 -24.69 -2.06
N GLU A 193 0.48 -23.44 -1.71
CA GLU A 193 0.22 -22.38 -2.68
C GLU A 193 0.93 -21.09 -2.27
N ARG A 194 1.69 -20.54 -3.21
CA ARG A 194 2.27 -19.20 -3.13
C ARG A 194 1.21 -18.19 -3.56
N LYS A 195 1.04 -17.07 -2.85
CA LYS A 195 0.06 -16.03 -3.26
C LYS A 195 0.70 -14.66 -3.42
N ALA A 196 0.23 -13.90 -4.41
CA ALA A 196 0.53 -12.50 -4.60
C ALA A 196 -0.76 -11.68 -4.65
N PHE A 197 -0.80 -10.55 -3.96
CA PHE A 197 -1.96 -9.68 -3.81
C PHE A 197 -1.66 -8.29 -4.34
N PHE A 198 -2.62 -7.71 -5.06
CA PHE A 198 -2.51 -6.36 -5.62
C PHE A 198 -3.79 -5.57 -5.38
N GLY A 199 -3.67 -4.30 -4.98
CA GLY A 199 -4.81 -3.40 -4.85
C GLY A 199 -5.24 -2.85 -6.20
N ARG A 200 -6.56 -2.70 -6.43
CA ARG A 200 -7.10 -2.00 -7.60
C ARG A 200 -7.77 -0.70 -7.20
N MET A 201 -7.69 0.32 -8.05
CA MET A 201 -8.28 1.64 -7.80
C MET A 201 -9.70 1.73 -8.33
N GLY A 202 -10.60 2.20 -7.47
CA GLY A 202 -11.96 2.55 -7.87
C GLY A 202 -12.72 1.43 -8.58
N THR A 203 -13.84 1.79 -9.14
CA THR A 203 -14.76 0.87 -9.82
C THR A 203 -14.39 0.61 -11.27
N ASN A 204 -13.67 1.53 -11.92
CA ASN A 204 -13.24 1.40 -13.30
C ASN A 204 -11.90 0.64 -13.40
N ASP A 205 -11.89 -0.58 -13.96
CA ASP A 205 -10.67 -1.38 -14.11
C ASP A 205 -9.98 -1.22 -15.48
N THR A 206 -10.57 -0.42 -16.37
CA THR A 206 -10.16 -0.39 -17.79
C THR A 206 -8.96 0.50 -18.07
N PHE A 207 -8.67 1.49 -17.22
CA PHE A 207 -7.59 2.44 -17.42
C PHE A 207 -6.22 1.87 -17.02
N ASP A 208 -5.14 2.43 -17.58
CA ASP A 208 -3.81 1.83 -17.48
C ASP A 208 -3.22 1.80 -16.06
N HIS A 209 -3.65 2.71 -15.20
CA HIS A 209 -3.21 2.84 -13.81
C HIS A 209 -4.17 2.18 -12.81
N SER A 210 -5.13 1.37 -13.28
CA SER A 210 -6.17 0.78 -12.42
C SER A 210 -5.64 -0.19 -11.37
N ILE A 211 -4.40 -0.66 -11.50
CA ILE A 211 -3.69 -1.46 -10.50
C ILE A 211 -2.35 -0.77 -10.17
N PRO A 212 -2.31 0.05 -9.11
CA PRO A 212 -1.09 0.71 -8.69
C PRO A 212 -0.10 -0.29 -8.11
N ASN A 213 1.20 -0.07 -8.36
CA ASN A 213 2.26 -0.77 -7.66
C ASN A 213 2.57 -0.15 -6.27
N ALA A 214 1.72 0.77 -5.79
CA ALA A 214 1.84 1.45 -4.50
C ALA A 214 1.48 0.56 -3.31
N TRP A 215 0.79 -0.57 -3.54
CA TRP A 215 0.51 -1.57 -2.52
C TRP A 215 0.58 -2.97 -3.15
N MET A 216 1.31 -3.86 -2.52
CA MET A 216 1.40 -5.27 -2.93
C MET A 216 1.73 -6.12 -1.71
N ALA A 217 1.31 -7.38 -1.72
CA ALA A 217 1.68 -8.32 -0.68
C ALA A 217 1.92 -9.71 -1.27
N SER A 218 2.72 -10.54 -0.62
CA SER A 218 2.91 -11.90 -1.08
C SER A 218 3.46 -12.85 -0.03
N THR A 219 3.36 -14.14 -0.33
CA THR A 219 4.26 -15.12 0.24
C THR A 219 5.65 -15.02 -0.42
N PRO A 220 6.74 -15.45 0.24
CA PRO A 220 8.07 -15.43 -0.36
C PRO A 220 8.18 -16.41 -1.53
N GLY A 221 9.03 -16.10 -2.50
CA GLY A 221 9.33 -16.95 -3.66
C GLY A 221 8.28 -16.96 -4.76
N HIS A 222 7.26 -16.09 -4.71
CA HIS A 222 6.22 -16.07 -5.73
C HIS A 222 6.77 -15.65 -7.12
N PRO A 223 6.67 -16.49 -8.17
CA PRO A 223 7.41 -16.30 -9.43
C PRO A 223 6.94 -15.09 -10.25
N PHE A 224 5.69 -14.65 -10.03
CA PHE A 224 5.14 -13.44 -10.66
C PHE A 224 6.07 -12.22 -10.56
N PHE A 225 6.70 -12.00 -9.41
CA PHE A 225 7.51 -10.80 -9.18
C PHE A 225 8.78 -10.75 -10.05
N LEU A 226 9.23 -11.89 -10.57
CA LEU A 226 10.35 -11.98 -11.49
C LEU A 226 10.00 -11.54 -12.92
N LEU A 227 8.71 -11.48 -13.29
CA LEU A 227 8.27 -10.96 -14.60
C LEU A 227 8.70 -9.50 -14.82
N SER A 228 8.79 -8.72 -13.74
CA SER A 228 9.26 -7.33 -13.79
C SER A 228 10.73 -7.25 -14.23
N LEU A 229 11.60 -8.08 -13.65
CA LEU A 229 13.02 -8.19 -14.00
C LEU A 229 13.19 -8.67 -15.45
N ASP A 230 12.48 -9.74 -15.83
CA ASP A 230 12.50 -10.28 -17.19
C ASP A 230 12.15 -9.22 -18.23
N SER A 231 11.10 -8.44 -17.98
CA SER A 231 10.69 -7.39 -18.90
C SER A 231 11.69 -6.24 -18.99
N VAL A 232 12.41 -5.91 -17.91
CA VAL A 232 13.46 -4.89 -17.95
C VAL A 232 14.63 -5.38 -18.80
N ILE A 233 15.04 -6.64 -18.64
CA ILE A 233 16.10 -7.26 -19.45
C ILE A 233 15.73 -7.23 -20.93
N GLU A 234 14.52 -7.67 -21.28
CA GLU A 234 14.04 -7.67 -22.67
C GLU A 234 14.07 -6.25 -23.28
N LYS A 235 13.58 -5.25 -22.56
CA LYS A 235 13.51 -3.86 -23.05
C LYS A 235 14.87 -3.16 -23.12
N LEU A 236 15.82 -3.51 -22.24
CA LEU A 236 17.17 -2.93 -22.22
C LEU A 236 18.18 -3.68 -23.10
N LYS A 237 17.87 -4.91 -23.55
CA LYS A 237 18.67 -5.63 -24.56
C LYS A 237 18.42 -5.12 -26.00
N GLY A 238 17.22 -4.60 -26.28
CA GLY A 238 16.86 -4.03 -27.58
C GLY A 238 17.15 -2.53 -27.70
N GLU A 239 16.70 -1.91 -28.79
CA GLU A 239 16.62 -0.46 -28.87
C GLU A 239 15.64 0.05 -27.81
N ILE A 240 16.13 0.81 -26.83
CA ILE A 240 15.28 1.47 -25.84
C ILE A 240 14.33 2.39 -26.61
N PRO A 241 13.00 2.17 -26.57
CA PRO A 241 12.07 3.07 -27.22
C PRO A 241 12.30 4.49 -26.68
N GLY A 242 12.35 5.49 -27.57
CA GLY A 242 12.55 6.88 -27.17
C GLY A 242 11.60 7.28 -26.02
N LYS A 243 12.16 7.84 -24.94
CA LYS A 243 11.47 8.31 -23.71
C LYS A 243 10.46 7.31 -23.09
N ILE A 244 10.83 6.04 -22.88
CA ILE A 244 10.04 5.17 -21.99
C ILE A 244 9.92 5.77 -20.56
N THR A 245 8.70 5.85 -20.03
CA THR A 245 8.43 6.39 -18.68
C THR A 245 8.57 5.32 -17.60
N ALA A 246 8.66 5.73 -16.33
CA ALA A 246 8.73 4.80 -15.20
C ALA A 246 7.49 3.90 -15.15
N GLU A 247 6.31 4.48 -15.34
CA GLU A 247 5.02 3.81 -15.30
C GLU A 247 4.94 2.65 -16.30
N HIS A 248 5.53 2.83 -17.50
CA HIS A 248 5.56 1.84 -18.57
C HIS A 248 6.66 0.78 -18.44
N LEU A 249 7.76 1.08 -17.76
CA LEU A 249 8.91 0.17 -17.64
C LEU A 249 8.82 -0.68 -16.37
N THR A 250 8.59 -0.04 -15.22
CA THR A 250 8.69 -0.64 -13.89
C THR A 250 7.46 -0.37 -13.01
N GLY A 251 6.68 0.66 -13.35
CA GLY A 251 5.57 1.16 -12.54
C GLY A 251 4.21 0.53 -12.85
N PRO A 252 3.09 1.24 -12.58
CA PRO A 252 1.75 0.63 -12.54
C PRO A 252 1.26 0.08 -13.89
N ILE A 253 1.58 0.74 -15.01
CA ILE A 253 1.18 0.26 -16.35
C ILE A 253 1.90 -1.05 -16.67
N ALA A 254 3.19 -1.14 -16.32
CA ALA A 254 3.97 -2.37 -16.45
C ALA A 254 3.37 -3.49 -15.59
N LEU A 255 3.07 -3.21 -14.32
CA LEU A 255 2.46 -4.16 -13.39
C LEU A 255 1.14 -4.71 -13.92
N ARG A 256 0.20 -3.85 -14.31
CA ARG A 256 -1.10 -4.25 -14.87
C ARG A 256 -0.94 -5.18 -16.07
N ARG A 257 0.02 -4.89 -16.95
CA ARG A 257 0.35 -5.74 -18.10
C ARG A 257 0.84 -7.13 -17.66
N TYR A 258 1.66 -7.24 -16.62
CA TYR A 258 2.12 -8.52 -16.10
C TYR A 258 1.00 -9.31 -15.43
N ILE A 259 0.11 -8.66 -14.67
CA ILE A 259 -1.08 -9.29 -14.09
C ILE A 259 -1.97 -9.86 -15.20
N ASN A 260 -2.25 -9.09 -16.25
CA ASN A 260 -3.05 -9.56 -17.39
C ASN A 260 -2.37 -10.72 -18.13
N LEU A 261 -1.04 -10.66 -18.32
CA LEU A 261 -0.28 -11.77 -18.90
C LEU A 261 -0.40 -13.03 -18.03
N TYR A 262 -0.23 -12.89 -16.71
CA TYR A 262 -0.38 -13.98 -15.77
C TYR A 262 -1.77 -14.61 -15.84
N LEU A 263 -2.83 -13.81 -15.72
CA LEU A 263 -4.20 -14.30 -15.71
C LEU A 263 -4.58 -14.99 -17.03
N LYS A 264 -4.06 -14.50 -18.15
CA LYS A 264 -4.33 -15.05 -19.48
C LYS A 264 -3.53 -16.32 -19.79
N LYS A 265 -2.28 -16.39 -19.34
CA LYS A 265 -1.31 -17.39 -19.82
C LYS A 265 -0.84 -18.36 -18.74
N TYR A 266 -0.63 -17.89 -17.51
CA TYR A 266 0.09 -18.63 -16.48
C TYR A 266 -0.78 -19.13 -15.33
N LYS A 267 -1.99 -18.59 -15.15
CA LYS A 267 -2.86 -18.92 -14.01
C LYS A 267 -3.10 -20.43 -13.84
N ASP A 268 -3.29 -21.13 -14.96
CA ASP A 268 -3.64 -22.56 -15.00
C ASP A 268 -2.52 -23.40 -15.64
N SER A 269 -1.27 -22.95 -15.56
CA SER A 269 -0.13 -23.54 -16.27
C SER A 269 1.19 -23.39 -15.51
N ASP A 270 2.04 -24.42 -15.55
CA ASP A 270 3.38 -24.41 -14.96
C ASP A 270 4.41 -23.64 -15.82
N GLU A 271 3.99 -23.05 -16.95
CA GLU A 271 4.86 -22.31 -17.87
C GLU A 271 5.61 -21.16 -17.19
N LEU A 272 5.01 -20.52 -16.18
CA LEU A 272 5.68 -19.44 -15.47
C LEU A 272 6.84 -19.95 -14.63
N ASP A 273 6.63 -21.00 -13.83
CA ASP A 273 7.71 -21.63 -13.08
C ASP A 273 8.81 -22.14 -14.03
N GLN A 274 8.45 -22.83 -15.12
CA GLN A 274 9.43 -23.30 -16.12
C GLN A 274 10.25 -22.16 -16.74
N ARG A 275 9.64 -20.99 -16.97
CA ARG A 275 10.32 -19.80 -17.49
C ARG A 275 11.22 -19.19 -16.42
N MET A 276 10.70 -19.02 -15.19
CA MET A 276 11.41 -18.35 -14.10
C MET A 276 12.53 -19.20 -13.51
N ASN A 277 12.44 -20.54 -13.57
CA ASN A 277 13.49 -21.47 -13.13
C ASN A 277 14.84 -21.30 -13.84
N LYS A 278 14.88 -20.56 -14.95
CA LYS A 278 16.12 -20.20 -15.66
C LYS A 278 16.82 -18.98 -15.06
N ASN A 279 16.17 -18.28 -14.13
CA ASN A 279 16.69 -17.09 -13.50
C ASN A 279 17.71 -17.48 -12.40
N PRO A 280 18.92 -16.87 -12.37
CA PRO A 280 19.93 -17.23 -11.37
C PRO A 280 19.50 -17.02 -9.91
N ILE A 281 18.44 -16.25 -9.66
CA ILE A 281 17.90 -16.05 -8.31
C ILE A 281 17.20 -17.30 -7.75
N VAL A 282 16.77 -18.24 -8.58
CA VAL A 282 15.95 -19.39 -8.14
C VAL A 282 16.73 -20.28 -7.16
N ASP A 283 18.05 -20.35 -7.31
CA ASP A 283 18.94 -21.09 -6.40
C ASP A 283 18.84 -20.60 -4.95
N VAL A 284 18.43 -19.34 -4.73
CA VAL A 284 18.25 -18.75 -3.39
C VAL A 284 17.13 -19.46 -2.61
N PHE A 285 16.11 -19.96 -3.30
CA PHE A 285 14.96 -20.65 -2.70
C PHE A 285 14.96 -22.17 -2.92
N GLY A 286 15.85 -22.68 -3.77
CA GLY A 286 15.88 -24.07 -4.20
C GLY A 286 14.73 -24.42 -5.15
N PRO A 287 14.62 -25.70 -5.58
CA PRO A 287 13.58 -26.15 -6.50
C PRO A 287 12.18 -25.93 -5.93
N GLN A 288 11.29 -25.30 -6.71
CA GLN A 288 9.90 -25.02 -6.33
C GLN A 288 8.88 -25.74 -7.22
N ASP A 289 9.34 -26.75 -7.99
CA ASP A 289 8.69 -27.38 -9.16
C ASP A 289 7.35 -28.10 -8.91
N SER A 290 6.71 -27.88 -7.76
CA SER A 290 5.44 -28.51 -7.39
C SER A 290 4.50 -27.62 -6.56
N MET A 291 4.88 -26.38 -6.25
CA MET A 291 4.01 -25.48 -5.49
C MET A 291 3.12 -24.68 -6.43
N LYS A 292 1.81 -24.67 -6.18
CA LYS A 292 0.91 -23.79 -6.93
C LYS A 292 1.23 -22.33 -6.65
N HIS A 293 0.81 -21.45 -7.55
CA HIS A 293 0.87 -20.02 -7.34
C HIS A 293 -0.42 -19.34 -7.83
N SER A 294 -0.84 -18.26 -7.16
CA SER A 294 -2.00 -17.45 -7.56
C SER A 294 -1.77 -15.95 -7.38
N VAL A 295 -2.37 -15.19 -8.28
CA VAL A 295 -2.40 -13.72 -8.24
C VAL A 295 -3.83 -13.28 -7.94
N GLU A 296 -3.99 -12.54 -6.85
CA GLU A 296 -5.25 -11.97 -6.37
C GLU A 296 -5.26 -10.46 -6.58
N VAL A 297 -6.19 -9.97 -7.41
CA VAL A 297 -6.49 -8.54 -7.52
C VAL A 297 -7.65 -8.23 -6.59
N LEU A 298 -7.38 -7.47 -5.53
CA LEU A 298 -8.32 -7.20 -4.46
C LEU A 298 -9.50 -6.34 -4.96
N PRO A 299 -10.67 -6.44 -4.32
CA PRO A 299 -11.75 -5.48 -4.53
C PRO A 299 -11.28 -4.05 -4.26
N TRP A 300 -11.90 -3.10 -4.96
CA TRP A 300 -11.41 -1.72 -5.00
C TRP A 300 -11.44 -1.04 -3.63
N TRP A 301 -12.41 -1.40 -2.80
CA TRP A 301 -12.58 -0.83 -1.47
C TRP A 301 -11.53 -1.29 -0.46
N ASN A 302 -10.77 -2.36 -0.71
CA ASN A 302 -9.82 -2.88 0.27
C ASN A 302 -8.62 -1.95 0.46
N VAL A 303 -8.05 -1.44 -0.64
CA VAL A 303 -6.77 -0.71 -0.64
C VAL A 303 -6.89 0.70 -1.21
N PHE A 304 -7.58 0.83 -2.35
CA PHE A 304 -7.70 2.09 -3.08
C PHE A 304 -9.18 2.42 -3.31
N PRO A 305 -9.91 2.83 -2.24
CA PRO A 305 -11.36 3.05 -2.25
C PRO A 305 -11.86 4.16 -3.20
N TYR A 306 -10.99 4.76 -3.98
CA TYR A 306 -11.31 5.71 -5.04
C TYR A 306 -10.20 5.68 -6.11
N SER A 307 -10.45 6.26 -7.28
CA SER A 307 -9.47 6.38 -8.36
C SER A 307 -9.09 7.84 -8.64
N TRP A 308 -8.08 8.05 -9.48
CA TRP A 308 -7.74 9.36 -10.04
C TRP A 308 -8.34 9.58 -11.42
N ASP A 309 -9.03 8.58 -11.92
CA ASP A 309 -9.75 8.61 -13.17
C ASP A 309 -11.19 9.12 -12.91
N ARG A 310 -12.02 9.08 -13.94
CA ARG A 310 -13.38 9.62 -13.97
C ARG A 310 -14.21 9.25 -12.73
N ASP A 311 -14.09 8.04 -12.21
CA ASP A 311 -14.90 7.56 -11.09
C ASP A 311 -14.42 8.03 -9.70
N GLY A 312 -13.28 8.73 -9.60
CA GLY A 312 -12.84 9.36 -8.36
C GLY A 312 -12.57 10.87 -8.46
N LEU A 313 -12.88 11.52 -9.59
CA LEU A 313 -12.75 12.98 -9.75
C LEU A 313 -13.48 13.77 -8.66
N ALA A 314 -14.63 13.27 -8.17
CA ALA A 314 -15.39 13.89 -7.10
C ALA A 314 -14.65 13.96 -5.75
N PHE A 315 -13.65 13.10 -5.54
CA PHE A 315 -12.92 12.99 -4.28
C PHE A 315 -11.52 13.60 -4.37
N LYS A 316 -11.00 13.81 -5.58
CA LYS A 316 -9.62 14.24 -5.82
C LYS A 316 -9.24 15.51 -5.06
N GLU A 317 -10.12 16.51 -5.02
CA GLU A 317 -9.86 17.77 -4.32
C GLU A 317 -9.75 17.62 -2.80
N ILE A 318 -10.49 16.69 -2.20
CA ILE A 318 -10.50 16.48 -0.73
C ILE A 318 -9.43 15.45 -0.33
N CYS A 319 -9.15 14.48 -1.19
CA CYS A 319 -8.29 13.34 -0.88
C CYS A 319 -6.83 13.50 -1.33
N SER A 320 -6.52 14.36 -2.30
CA SER A 320 -5.12 14.58 -2.68
C SER A 320 -4.44 15.53 -1.72
N VAL A 321 -3.31 15.12 -1.12
CA VAL A 321 -2.51 15.97 -0.23
C VAL A 321 -1.95 17.23 -0.91
N ASN A 322 -1.91 17.25 -2.25
CA ASN A 322 -1.48 18.41 -3.02
C ASN A 322 -2.60 19.42 -3.28
N SER A 323 -3.82 19.15 -2.83
CA SER A 323 -4.95 20.06 -2.97
C SER A 323 -5.05 21.02 -1.79
N GLU A 324 -5.43 22.27 -2.04
CA GLU A 324 -5.74 23.24 -0.98
C GLU A 324 -6.93 22.82 -0.10
N GLN A 325 -7.82 21.97 -0.65
CA GLN A 325 -8.99 21.44 0.05
C GLN A 325 -8.72 20.10 0.76
N TYR A 326 -7.46 19.66 0.79
CA TYR A 326 -7.08 18.40 1.40
C TYR A 326 -7.54 18.33 2.87
N ASP A 327 -8.33 17.31 3.17
CA ASP A 327 -8.73 17.00 4.55
C ASP A 327 -8.83 15.48 4.70
N ARG A 328 -7.94 14.94 5.53
CA ARG A 328 -7.80 13.51 5.80
C ARG A 328 -9.10 12.85 6.26
N GLU A 329 -9.78 13.47 7.22
CA GLU A 329 -10.98 12.89 7.84
C GLU A 329 -12.19 13.06 6.92
N ARG A 330 -12.31 14.22 6.28
CA ARG A 330 -13.35 14.46 5.28
C ARG A 330 -13.18 13.54 4.08
N CYS A 331 -11.96 13.25 3.63
CA CYS A 331 -11.70 12.28 2.57
C CYS A 331 -12.25 10.90 2.95
N LYS A 332 -11.87 10.36 4.11
CA LYS A 332 -12.36 9.06 4.61
C LYS A 332 -13.89 9.00 4.70
N LEU A 333 -14.50 10.07 5.20
CA LEU A 333 -15.96 10.19 5.28
C LEU A 333 -16.63 10.18 3.90
N ASN A 334 -16.09 10.93 2.93
CA ASN A 334 -16.70 11.08 1.61
C ASN A 334 -16.61 9.81 0.77
N ILE A 335 -15.53 9.04 0.91
CA ILE A 335 -15.38 7.75 0.23
C ILE A 335 -15.92 6.57 1.07
N ALA A 336 -16.45 6.87 2.25
CA ALA A 336 -17.09 5.93 3.17
C ALA A 336 -16.21 4.72 3.55
N THR A 337 -14.94 4.94 3.89
CA THR A 337 -13.99 3.86 4.23
C THR A 337 -14.52 2.91 5.31
N ASP A 338 -15.22 3.46 6.30
CA ASP A 338 -15.79 2.68 7.41
C ASP A 338 -16.94 1.77 6.95
N HIS A 339 -17.79 2.26 6.04
CA HIS A 339 -18.91 1.51 5.49
C HIS A 339 -18.42 0.29 4.70
N TRP A 340 -17.38 0.48 3.88
CA TRP A 340 -16.81 -0.59 3.06
C TRP A 340 -15.87 -1.52 3.81
N GLY A 341 -15.47 -1.14 5.03
CA GLY A 341 -14.44 -1.84 5.76
C GLY A 341 -13.08 -1.82 5.06
N SER A 342 -12.71 -0.67 4.50
CA SER A 342 -11.41 -0.47 3.85
C SER A 342 -10.27 -0.74 4.83
N TYR A 343 -9.23 -1.42 4.36
CA TYR A 343 -8.01 -1.68 5.13
C TYR A 343 -7.00 -0.56 4.97
N PHE A 344 -6.97 0.05 3.79
CA PHE A 344 -6.03 1.12 3.45
C PHE A 344 -6.73 2.23 2.67
N ILE A 345 -6.08 3.39 2.68
CA ILE A 345 -6.40 4.55 1.85
C ILE A 345 -5.10 5.25 1.48
N THR A 346 -4.98 5.79 0.27
CA THR A 346 -3.87 6.67 -0.13
C THR A 346 -4.34 8.12 -0.19
N TYR A 347 -3.42 9.06 0.02
CA TYR A 347 -3.66 10.50 -0.18
C TYR A 347 -2.85 11.11 -1.33
N TRP A 348 -2.11 10.27 -2.06
CA TRP A 348 -1.35 10.61 -3.28
C TRP A 348 -0.55 11.90 -3.20
N SER A 349 0.68 11.73 -2.78
CA SER A 349 1.69 12.77 -2.73
C SER A 349 2.27 13.11 -4.10
N HIS A 350 2.32 12.16 -5.03
CA HIS A 350 3.05 12.31 -6.30
C HIS A 350 4.44 12.94 -6.09
N SER A 351 5.15 12.46 -5.06
CA SER A 351 6.40 13.03 -4.56
C SER A 351 7.59 12.87 -5.50
N TRP A 352 7.42 12.13 -6.60
CA TRP A 352 8.44 11.88 -7.60
C TRP A 352 8.14 12.56 -8.94
N SER A 353 9.22 12.87 -9.64
CA SER A 353 9.27 13.34 -11.02
C SER A 353 10.32 12.52 -11.77
N ARG A 354 10.48 12.77 -13.08
CA ARG A 354 11.50 12.07 -13.88
C ARG A 354 12.93 12.33 -13.41
N SER A 355 13.21 13.48 -12.79
CA SER A 355 14.55 13.90 -12.39
C SER A 355 14.82 13.78 -10.87
N GLY A 356 13.95 13.10 -10.12
CA GLY A 356 14.03 13.00 -8.66
C GLY A 356 12.74 13.48 -8.00
N HIS A 357 12.80 14.04 -6.79
CA HIS A 357 11.61 14.50 -6.09
C HIS A 357 10.96 15.72 -6.75
N ASN A 358 9.62 15.79 -6.70
CA ASN A 358 8.88 16.96 -7.14
C ASN A 358 8.85 18.01 -6.02
N GLU A 359 9.69 19.03 -6.12
CA GLU A 359 9.87 20.05 -5.06
C GLU A 359 8.57 20.74 -4.62
N ASN A 360 7.61 20.95 -5.53
CA ASN A 360 6.34 21.57 -5.17
C ASN A 360 5.47 20.64 -4.35
N ASN A 361 5.40 19.36 -4.72
CA ASN A 361 4.63 18.37 -3.98
C ASN A 361 5.31 18.01 -2.64
N MET A 362 6.64 18.07 -2.59
CA MET A 362 7.40 17.83 -1.36
C MET A 362 7.02 18.80 -0.24
N LYS A 363 6.71 20.06 -0.56
CA LYS A 363 6.26 21.05 0.44
C LYS A 363 4.98 20.59 1.15
N ASN A 364 4.06 19.98 0.41
CA ASN A 364 2.77 19.54 0.93
C ASN A 364 2.86 18.30 1.83
N ILE A 365 4.02 17.63 1.91
CA ILE A 365 4.23 16.45 2.76
C ILE A 365 5.27 16.67 3.88
N ALA A 366 6.04 17.75 3.78
CA ALA A 366 7.07 18.12 4.76
C ALA A 366 6.47 18.67 6.06
N ASP A 367 5.32 19.34 5.97
CA ASP A 367 4.62 20.00 7.09
C ASP A 367 3.76 19.03 7.93
#